data_AF-A0A2H1X0Y5-F1
#
_entry.id   AF-A0A2H1X0Y5-F1
#
_cell.length_a   1.000
_cell.length_b   1.000
_cell.length_c   1.000
_cell.angle_alpha   90.00
_cell.angle_beta   90.00
_cell.angle_gamma   90.00
#
_symmetry.space_group_name_H-M   'P 1'
#
loop_
_entity.id
_entity.type
_entity.pdbx_description
1 polymer ?
#
loop_
_entity_poly.entity_id
_entity_poly.type
_entity_poly.pdbx_seq_one_letter_code
_entity_poly.pdbx_strand_id
1 'polypeptide(L)'
;EKLASIALPTPRTFSVQLSSGHAARVRLLLPPGLREDEVTKYPLVLKVHGAPGTQLVTERWSLDWGSLAAGAGAILASVDARGAGGRGLGAHHALHRRLGTVELQDQLEVAEYLRDSLHFIDARRVAVWGRAHGGFLAALALASTLNVFHCGIALTPIVRWRYYGKRPQARIVHILSIPYDVISTHRT
;
A
#
# COMPACT_ATOMS: atom_id res chain seq x y z
N GLU A 1 5.85 -8.17 30.62
CA GLU A 1 6.24 -9.59 30.77
C GLU A 1 5.94 -10.48 29.56
N LYS A 2 4.70 -10.64 29.07
CA LYS A 2 4.37 -11.65 28.02
C LYS A 2 5.03 -11.50 26.64
N LEU A 3 5.51 -10.30 26.27
CA LEU A 3 6.17 -10.07 24.97
C LEU A 3 7.70 -10.17 25.04
N ALA A 4 8.29 -10.31 26.24
CA ALA A 4 9.74 -10.29 26.41
C ALA A 4 10.44 -11.53 25.81
N SER A 5 9.71 -12.65 25.66
CA SER A 5 10.21 -13.88 25.04
C SER A 5 9.94 -13.97 23.54
N ILE A 6 9.25 -12.99 22.95
CA ILE A 6 8.88 -13.01 21.53
C ILE A 6 9.80 -12.05 20.77
N ALA A 7 10.48 -12.57 19.75
CA ALA A 7 11.28 -11.75 18.85
C ALA A 7 10.35 -10.87 18.00
N LEU A 8 10.20 -9.60 18.37
CA LEU A 8 9.34 -8.65 17.68
C LEU A 8 10.01 -8.11 16.41
N PRO A 9 9.22 -7.78 15.37
CA PRO A 9 9.74 -7.16 14.17
C PRO A 9 10.22 -5.72 14.43
N THR A 10 11.24 -5.30 13.70
CA THR A 10 11.85 -3.97 13.84
C THR A 10 11.22 -3.00 12.84
N PRO A 11 10.55 -1.92 13.29
CA PRO A 11 10.03 -0.92 12.38
C PRO A 11 11.15 -0.01 11.85
N ARG A 12 11.14 0.28 10.55
CA ARG A 12 12.01 1.26 9.90
C ARG A 12 11.17 2.22 9.08
N THR A 13 11.26 3.52 9.36
CA THR A 13 10.50 4.56 8.65
C THR A 13 11.45 5.47 7.89
N PHE A 14 11.14 5.77 6.62
CA PHE A 14 11.88 6.71 5.80
C PHE A 14 10.97 7.36 4.75
N SER A 15 11.51 8.28 3.97
CA SER A 15 10.78 8.95 2.89
C SER A 15 11.40 8.58 1.54
N VAL A 16 10.55 8.38 0.53
CA VAL A 16 10.94 8.17 -0.87
C VAL A 16 10.44 9.37 -1.67
N GLN A 17 11.29 9.94 -2.53
CA GLN A 17 10.87 11.00 -3.44
C GLN A 17 10.29 10.37 -4.71
N LEU A 18 9.07 10.77 -5.07
CA LEU A 18 8.39 10.27 -6.25
C LEU A 18 8.64 11.19 -7.44
N SER A 19 8.58 10.60 -8.63
CA SER A 19 8.60 11.25 -9.95
C SER A 19 7.54 12.35 -10.08
N SER A 20 6.43 12.21 -9.35
CA SER A 20 5.35 13.19 -9.27
C SER A 20 5.68 14.44 -8.46
N GLY A 21 6.90 14.57 -7.92
CA GLY A 21 7.34 15.67 -7.07
C GLY A 21 6.82 15.60 -5.63
N HIS A 22 6.09 14.55 -5.27
CA HIS A 22 5.61 14.32 -3.91
C HIS A 22 6.54 13.35 -3.18
N ALA A 23 6.76 13.55 -1.88
CA ALA A 23 7.40 12.55 -1.04
C ALA A 23 6.37 11.48 -0.64
N ALA A 24 6.73 10.20 -0.59
CA ALA A 24 5.97 9.14 0.07
C ALA A 24 6.64 8.78 1.41
N ARG A 25 5.85 8.64 2.47
CA ARG A 25 6.33 8.12 3.75
C ARG A 25 6.20 6.60 3.72
N VAL A 26 7.28 5.88 4.00
CA VAL A 26 7.32 4.42 3.99
C VAL A 26 7.67 3.92 5.37
N ARG A 27 6.96 2.89 5.83
CA ARG A 27 7.30 2.12 7.03
C ARG A 27 7.43 0.66 6.69
N LEU A 28 8.59 0.09 7.00
CA LEU A 28 8.87 -1.33 6.90
C LEU A 28 8.74 -1.96 8.29
N LEU A 29 8.13 -3.13 8.37
CA LEU A 29 8.34 -4.07 9.48
C LEU A 29 9.32 -5.12 9.00
N LEU A 30 10.52 -5.09 9.58
CA LEU A 30 11.60 -6.01 9.25
C LEU A 30 11.50 -7.27 10.13
N PRO A 31 11.75 -8.47 9.58
CA PRO A 31 11.87 -9.69 10.36
C PRO A 31 12.87 -9.56 11.52
N PRO A 32 12.60 -10.22 12.66
CA PRO A 32 13.57 -10.24 13.76
C PRO A 32 14.87 -10.91 13.30
N GLY A 33 16.00 -10.28 13.60
CA GLY A 33 17.32 -10.78 13.23
C GLY A 33 17.71 -10.54 11.76
N LEU A 34 16.91 -9.81 10.97
CA LEU A 34 17.35 -9.34 9.66
C LEU A 34 18.59 -8.45 9.80
N ARG A 35 19.63 -8.79 9.03
CA ARG A 35 20.89 -8.05 8.93
C ARG A 35 21.09 -7.61 7.50
N GLU A 36 21.27 -6.32 7.29
CA GLU A 36 21.33 -5.73 5.96
C GLU A 36 22.60 -6.18 5.21
N ASP A 37 23.71 -6.36 5.91
CA ASP A 37 24.98 -6.83 5.35
C ASP A 37 24.98 -8.30 4.87
N GLU A 38 23.92 -9.07 5.14
CA GLU A 38 23.83 -10.48 4.77
C GLU A 38 23.25 -10.72 3.38
N VAL A 39 23.58 -11.89 2.80
CA VAL A 39 23.08 -12.33 1.48
C VAL A 39 21.61 -12.76 1.52
N THR A 40 21.05 -12.96 2.71
CA THR A 40 19.67 -13.43 2.91
C THR A 40 18.65 -12.44 2.35
N LYS A 41 17.79 -12.92 1.45
CA LYS A 41 16.71 -12.12 0.86
C LYS A 41 15.33 -12.55 1.36
N TYR A 42 14.50 -11.56 1.67
CA TYR A 42 13.19 -11.74 2.25
C TYR A 42 12.08 -11.33 1.26
N PRO A 43 10.93 -12.03 1.26
CA PRO A 43 9.78 -11.63 0.47
C PRO A 43 9.22 -10.29 0.97
N LEU A 44 8.72 -9.47 0.04
CA LEU A 44 8.10 -8.18 0.34
C LEU A 44 6.58 -8.27 0.18
N VAL A 45 5.83 -7.77 1.16
CA VAL A 45 4.38 -7.58 1.08
C VAL A 45 4.07 -6.09 1.22
N LEU A 46 3.55 -5.47 0.16
CA LEU A 46 3.06 -4.11 0.19
C LEU A 46 1.62 -4.07 0.71
N LYS A 47 1.42 -3.44 1.86
CA LYS A 47 0.11 -3.16 2.46
C LYS A 47 -0.40 -1.82 1.97
N VAL A 48 -1.38 -1.85 1.07
CA VAL A 48 -2.03 -0.64 0.54
C VAL A 48 -3.20 -0.18 1.43
N HIS A 49 -3.44 1.13 1.47
CA HIS A 49 -4.40 1.76 2.37
C HIS A 49 -5.87 1.36 2.09
N GLY A 50 -6.67 1.29 3.16
CA GLY A 50 -8.04 0.74 3.12
C GLY A 50 -9.12 1.73 2.67
N ALA A 51 -8.84 3.03 2.72
CA ALA A 51 -9.66 4.11 2.16
C ALA A 51 -8.83 5.39 1.96
N PRO A 52 -9.21 6.29 1.03
CA PRO A 52 -8.64 7.63 0.97
C PRO A 52 -8.73 8.35 2.32
N GLY A 53 -7.64 8.98 2.75
CA GLY A 53 -7.52 9.65 4.05
C GLY A 53 -7.18 8.78 5.22
N THR A 54 -7.05 7.48 5.02
CA THR A 54 -6.41 6.63 6.03
C THR A 54 -4.90 6.86 6.01
N GLN A 55 -4.29 6.75 7.18
CA GLN A 55 -2.85 6.89 7.36
C GLN A 55 -2.34 5.57 7.93
N LEU A 56 -1.40 4.92 7.24
CA LEU A 56 -0.81 3.65 7.68
C LEU A 56 0.51 3.86 8.42
N VAL A 57 1.30 4.84 8.01
CA VAL A 57 2.61 5.15 8.58
C VAL A 57 2.44 6.07 9.78
N THR A 58 2.43 5.45 10.95
CA THR A 58 2.34 6.13 12.25
C THR A 58 3.35 5.52 13.22
N GLU A 59 3.70 6.26 14.28
CA GLU A 59 4.52 5.74 15.38
C GLU A 59 3.71 4.97 16.44
N ARG A 60 2.43 4.69 16.16
CA ARG A 60 1.58 3.90 17.04
C ARG A 60 2.06 2.45 17.04
N TRP A 61 2.33 1.93 18.23
CA TRP A 61 2.59 0.51 18.40
C TRP A 61 1.29 -0.29 18.26
N SER A 62 1.34 -1.37 17.47
CA SER A 62 0.24 -2.31 17.33
C SER A 62 0.76 -3.69 16.93
N LEU A 63 0.06 -4.74 17.36
CA LEU A 63 0.25 -6.10 16.87
C LEU A 63 -0.91 -6.44 15.95
N ASP A 64 -0.60 -6.65 14.67
CA ASP A 64 -1.56 -7.10 13.67
C ASP A 64 -1.00 -8.29 12.88
N TRP A 65 -1.74 -8.74 11.86
CA TRP A 65 -1.28 -9.83 10.99
C TRP A 65 0.07 -9.51 10.33
N GLY A 66 0.39 -8.23 10.15
CA GLY A 66 1.64 -7.75 9.59
C GLY A 66 2.82 -8.02 10.51
N SER A 67 2.63 -7.86 11.82
CA SER A 67 3.63 -8.26 12.82
C SER A 67 3.90 -9.76 12.79
N LEU A 68 2.85 -10.58 12.59
CA LEU A 68 2.98 -12.03 12.44
C LEU A 68 3.71 -12.42 11.15
N ALA A 69 3.38 -11.78 10.03
CA ALA A 69 4.07 -11.99 8.75
C ALA A 69 5.56 -11.62 8.85
N ALA A 70 5.88 -10.52 9.54
CA ALA A 70 7.27 -10.15 9.79
C ALA A 70 8.00 -11.12 10.71
N GLY A 71 7.35 -11.59 11.78
CA GLY A 71 7.88 -12.67 12.61
C GLY A 71 8.14 -13.98 11.84
N ALA A 72 7.36 -14.24 10.78
CA ALA A 72 7.52 -15.41 9.90
C ALA A 72 8.55 -15.19 8.77
N GLY A 73 9.27 -14.06 8.75
CA GLY A 73 10.33 -13.81 7.76
C GLY A 73 9.88 -13.09 6.50
N ALA A 74 8.80 -12.31 6.51
CA ALA A 74 8.43 -11.42 5.41
C ALA A 74 8.62 -9.94 5.77
N ILE A 75 9.01 -9.11 4.82
CA ILE A 75 9.05 -7.66 5.03
C ILE A 75 7.67 -7.09 4.68
N LEU A 76 7.05 -6.41 5.63
CA LEU A 76 5.80 -5.69 5.38
C LEU A 76 6.09 -4.21 5.14
N ALA A 77 5.74 -3.70 3.96
CA ALA A 77 5.83 -2.28 3.65
C ALA A 77 4.44 -1.61 3.73
N SER A 78 4.36 -0.47 4.40
CA SER A 78 3.21 0.42 4.38
C SER A 78 3.63 1.78 3.83
N VAL A 79 2.81 2.34 2.94
CA VAL A 79 3.18 3.54 2.17
C VAL A 79 2.04 4.56 2.23
N ASP A 80 2.37 5.75 2.73
CA ASP A 80 1.50 6.93 2.73
C ASP A 80 2.00 7.94 1.69
N ALA A 81 1.37 7.95 0.52
CA ALA A 81 1.67 8.84 -0.60
C ALA A 81 0.54 9.89 -0.79
N ARG A 82 0.20 10.26 -2.03
CA ARG A 82 -0.97 11.11 -2.29
C ARG A 82 -2.25 10.36 -1.90
N GLY A 83 -3.22 11.08 -1.35
CA GLY A 83 -4.46 10.49 -0.85
C GLY A 83 -4.41 9.92 0.57
N ALA A 84 -3.23 9.76 1.16
CA ALA A 84 -3.09 9.33 2.55
C ALA A 84 -3.45 10.46 3.53
N GLY A 85 -3.95 10.07 4.70
CA GLY A 85 -4.28 10.99 5.80
C GLY A 85 -3.03 11.64 6.40
N GLY A 86 -3.23 12.74 7.14
CA GLY A 86 -2.13 13.42 7.85
C GLY A 86 -1.18 14.25 6.97
N ARG A 87 -1.53 14.47 5.68
CA ARG A 87 -0.67 15.15 4.69
C ARG A 87 -1.25 16.45 4.13
N GLY A 88 -2.24 17.01 4.82
CA GLY A 88 -2.95 18.22 4.41
C GLY A 88 -3.94 17.99 3.26
N LEU A 89 -4.70 19.03 2.95
CA LEU A 89 -5.81 18.96 2.00
C LEU A 89 -5.35 18.78 0.54
N GLY A 90 -4.18 19.33 0.18
CA GLY A 90 -3.63 19.23 -1.18
C GLY A 90 -3.35 17.80 -1.62
N ALA A 91 -2.72 16.99 -0.75
CA ALA A 91 -2.46 15.57 -1.01
C ALA A 91 -3.77 14.78 -1.17
N HIS A 92 -4.83 15.19 -0.47
CA HIS A 92 -6.15 14.60 -0.56
C HIS A 92 -6.88 14.97 -1.87
N HIS A 93 -6.84 16.24 -2.27
CA HIS A 93 -7.46 16.72 -3.50
C HIS A 93 -6.82 16.15 -4.77
N ALA A 94 -5.59 15.65 -4.71
CA ALA A 94 -4.97 14.95 -5.83
C ALA A 94 -5.83 13.77 -6.33
N LEU A 95 -6.60 13.13 -5.43
CA LEU A 95 -7.50 12.01 -5.74
C LEU A 95 -8.84 12.44 -6.35
N HIS A 96 -9.17 13.73 -6.34
CA HIS A 96 -10.48 14.21 -6.81
C HIS A 96 -10.70 13.84 -8.28
N ARG A 97 -11.73 13.04 -8.54
CA ARG A 97 -12.10 12.46 -9.85
C ARG A 97 -11.01 11.59 -10.48
N ARG A 98 -10.06 11.08 -9.67
CA ARG A 98 -8.88 10.32 -10.13
C ARG A 98 -8.56 9.15 -9.19
N LEU A 99 -9.57 8.56 -8.58
CA LEU A 99 -9.42 7.33 -7.77
C LEU A 99 -8.93 6.17 -8.65
N GLY A 100 -8.00 5.39 -8.12
CA GLY A 100 -7.36 4.25 -8.78
C GLY A 100 -6.22 4.60 -9.72
N THR A 101 -5.87 5.89 -9.91
CA THR A 101 -4.82 6.29 -10.85
C THR A 101 -3.57 6.79 -10.13
N VAL A 102 -3.62 8.00 -9.57
CA VAL A 102 -2.43 8.66 -8.97
C VAL A 102 -1.91 7.91 -7.75
N GLU A 103 -2.82 7.35 -6.93
CA GLU A 103 -2.46 6.52 -5.78
C GLU A 103 -1.85 5.19 -6.20
N LEU A 104 -2.37 4.57 -7.26
CA LEU A 104 -1.81 3.32 -7.77
C LEU A 104 -0.39 3.54 -8.31
N GLN A 105 -0.18 4.62 -9.05
CA GLN A 105 1.14 5.00 -9.56
C GLN A 105 2.14 5.21 -8.42
N ASP A 106 1.76 5.94 -7.37
CA ASP A 106 2.62 6.15 -6.21
C ASP A 106 2.98 4.83 -5.52
N GLN A 107 2.02 3.92 -5.36
CA GLN A 107 2.27 2.61 -4.74
C GLN A 107 3.18 1.73 -5.59
N LEU A 108 3.02 1.74 -6.92
CA LEU A 108 3.88 1.01 -7.85
C LEU A 108 5.31 1.53 -7.83
N GLU A 109 5.48 2.85 -7.91
CA GLU A 109 6.80 3.49 -7.90
C GLU A 109 7.55 3.22 -6.59
N VAL A 110 6.87 3.29 -5.44
CA VAL A 110 7.49 2.93 -4.17
C VAL A 110 7.82 1.44 -4.13
N ALA A 111 6.96 0.56 -4.64
CA ALA A 111 7.25 -0.87 -4.68
C ALA A 111 8.48 -1.21 -5.52
N GLU A 112 8.66 -0.56 -6.68
CA GLU A 112 9.86 -0.67 -7.51
C GLU A 112 11.09 -0.15 -6.78
N TYR A 113 10.99 1.04 -6.17
CA TYR A 113 12.08 1.60 -5.37
C TYR A 113 12.53 0.63 -4.27
N LEU A 114 11.59 0.05 -3.52
CA LEU A 114 11.91 -0.92 -2.46
C LEU A 114 12.56 -2.17 -3.02
N ARG A 115 11.99 -2.74 -4.08
CA ARG A 115 12.50 -3.95 -4.76
C ARG A 115 13.93 -3.77 -5.23
N ASP A 116 14.25 -2.62 -5.82
CA ASP A 116 15.51 -2.39 -6.52
C ASP A 116 16.59 -1.79 -5.62
N SER A 117 16.20 -0.97 -4.63
CA SER A 117 17.15 -0.25 -3.78
C SER A 117 17.53 -0.99 -2.50
N LEU A 118 16.70 -1.92 -2.03
CA LEU A 118 16.95 -2.67 -0.79
C LEU A 118 17.43 -4.08 -1.13
N HIS A 119 18.75 -4.32 -1.01
CA HIS A 119 19.38 -5.60 -1.42
C HIS A 119 18.84 -6.85 -0.69
N PHE A 120 18.28 -6.66 0.51
CA PHE A 120 17.70 -7.73 1.32
C PHE A 120 16.27 -8.08 0.89
N ILE A 121 15.71 -7.42 -0.12
CA ILE A 121 14.42 -7.75 -0.71
C ILE A 121 14.61 -8.72 -1.87
N ASP A 122 13.80 -9.78 -1.88
CA ASP A 122 13.75 -10.72 -2.98
C ASP A 122 12.82 -10.20 -4.09
N ALA A 123 13.40 -9.73 -5.19
CA ALA A 123 12.66 -9.20 -6.33
C ALA A 123 11.69 -10.21 -6.98
N ARG A 124 11.87 -11.52 -6.76
CA ARG A 124 10.98 -12.56 -7.27
C ARG A 124 9.80 -12.87 -6.34
N ARG A 125 9.81 -12.32 -5.12
CA ARG A 125 8.78 -12.57 -4.09
C ARG A 125 8.23 -11.25 -3.57
N VAL A 126 7.62 -10.50 -4.47
CA VAL A 126 6.95 -9.23 -4.16
C VAL A 126 5.44 -9.43 -4.30
N ALA A 127 4.70 -9.14 -3.23
CA ALA A 127 3.26 -9.31 -3.16
C ALA A 127 2.55 -8.02 -2.73
N VAL A 128 1.27 -7.88 -3.09
CA VAL A 128 0.42 -6.77 -2.66
C VAL A 128 -0.74 -7.27 -1.81
N TRP A 129 -1.07 -6.58 -0.73
CA TRP A 129 -2.21 -6.90 0.12
C TRP A 129 -3.05 -5.65 0.37
N GLY A 130 -4.37 -5.80 0.33
CA GLY A 130 -5.27 -4.72 0.67
C GLY A 130 -6.68 -5.17 1.04
N ARG A 131 -7.38 -4.33 1.80
CA ARG A 131 -8.80 -4.51 2.18
C ARG A 131 -9.64 -3.35 1.67
N ALA A 132 -10.88 -3.60 1.25
CA ALA A 132 -11.80 -2.56 0.77
C ALA A 132 -11.23 -1.75 -0.41
N HIS A 133 -10.98 -0.45 -0.25
CA HIS A 133 -10.29 0.36 -1.26
C HIS A 133 -8.89 -0.17 -1.56
N GLY A 134 -8.18 -0.65 -0.53
CA GLY A 134 -6.89 -1.30 -0.72
C GLY A 134 -7.02 -2.61 -1.51
N GLY A 135 -8.14 -3.32 -1.39
CA GLY A 135 -8.40 -4.50 -2.21
C GLY A 135 -8.61 -4.14 -3.68
N PHE A 136 -9.25 -3.00 -3.95
CA PHE A 136 -9.34 -2.42 -5.30
C PHE A 136 -7.96 -2.06 -5.86
N LEU A 137 -7.12 -1.37 -5.08
CA LEU A 137 -5.75 -1.04 -5.49
C LEU A 137 -4.87 -2.28 -5.68
N ALA A 138 -5.00 -3.30 -4.82
CA ALA A 138 -4.27 -4.56 -4.96
C ALA A 138 -4.63 -5.28 -6.27
N ALA A 139 -5.91 -5.29 -6.64
CA ALA A 139 -6.36 -5.87 -7.90
C ALA A 139 -5.83 -5.08 -9.12
N LEU A 140 -5.87 -3.74 -9.07
CA LEU A 140 -5.31 -2.91 -10.13
C LEU A 140 -3.78 -3.03 -10.25
N ALA A 141 -3.08 -3.15 -9.12
CA ALA A 141 -1.63 -3.33 -9.09
C ALA A 141 -1.21 -4.65 -9.73
N LEU A 142 -1.98 -5.73 -9.53
CA LEU A 142 -1.77 -7.00 -10.22
C LEU A 142 -2.11 -6.95 -11.71
N ALA A 143 -3.07 -6.12 -12.11
CA ALA A 143 -3.44 -5.92 -13.52
C ALA A 143 -2.54 -4.92 -14.25
N SER A 144 -1.60 -4.27 -13.55
CA SER A 144 -0.70 -3.26 -14.11
C SER A 144 0.35 -3.88 -15.02
N THR A 145 0.72 -3.17 -16.08
CA THR A 145 1.75 -3.61 -17.04
C THR A 145 3.17 -3.58 -16.48
N LEU A 146 3.40 -2.91 -15.34
CA LEU A 146 4.72 -2.85 -14.69
C LEU A 146 5.14 -4.18 -14.06
N ASN A 147 4.21 -5.14 -13.87
CA ASN A 147 4.48 -6.50 -13.39
C ASN A 147 5.37 -6.55 -12.11
N VAL A 148 5.22 -5.59 -11.21
CA VAL A 148 5.99 -5.51 -9.96
C VAL A 148 5.62 -6.64 -9.00
N PHE A 149 4.34 -7.01 -8.97
CA PHE A 149 3.79 -7.98 -8.02
C PHE A 149 3.60 -9.35 -8.67
N HIS A 150 4.06 -10.40 -7.99
CA HIS A 150 3.90 -11.79 -8.43
C HIS A 150 2.61 -12.41 -7.92
N CYS A 151 2.11 -11.95 -6.77
CA CYS A 151 0.83 -12.36 -6.22
C CYS A 151 0.21 -11.23 -5.41
N GLY A 152 -1.07 -11.35 -5.10
CA GLY A 152 -1.71 -10.39 -4.22
C GLY A 152 -3.01 -10.88 -3.61
N ILE A 153 -3.40 -10.20 -2.55
CA ILE A 153 -4.53 -10.56 -1.70
C ILE A 153 -5.45 -9.34 -1.62
N ALA A 154 -6.65 -9.49 -2.18
CA ALA A 154 -7.70 -8.49 -2.16
C ALA A 154 -8.84 -8.94 -1.24
N LEU A 155 -8.91 -8.38 -0.04
CA LEU A 155 -9.96 -8.67 0.94
C LEU A 155 -11.14 -7.71 0.77
N THR A 156 -12.34 -8.25 0.57
CA THR A 156 -13.59 -7.48 0.36
C THR A 156 -13.41 -6.26 -0.57
N PRO A 157 -12.86 -6.45 -1.79
CA PRO A 157 -12.48 -5.34 -2.66
C PRO A 157 -13.69 -4.55 -3.16
N ILE A 158 -13.52 -3.24 -3.35
CA ILE A 158 -14.50 -2.43 -4.06
C ILE A 158 -14.32 -2.68 -5.56
N VAL A 159 -15.15 -3.56 -6.15
CA VAL A 159 -15.04 -3.92 -7.57
C VAL A 159 -15.83 -3.01 -8.50
N ARG A 160 -16.88 -2.35 -7.98
CA ARG A 160 -17.70 -1.39 -8.72
C ARG A 160 -18.17 -0.27 -7.81
N TRP A 161 -17.73 0.94 -8.11
CA TRP A 161 -18.11 2.15 -7.36
C TRP A 161 -19.62 2.39 -7.33
N ARG A 162 -20.33 2.04 -8.41
CA ARG A 162 -21.80 2.17 -8.49
C ARG A 162 -22.54 1.40 -7.39
N TYR A 163 -21.97 0.31 -6.89
CA TYR A 163 -22.57 -0.51 -5.83
C TYR A 163 -22.06 -0.15 -4.43
N TYR A 164 -21.08 0.75 -4.35
CA TYR A 164 -20.55 1.23 -3.08
C TYR A 164 -21.52 2.28 -2.49
N GLY A 165 -22.33 1.84 -1.52
CA GLY A 165 -23.53 2.57 -1.06
C GLY A 165 -23.28 3.95 -0.46
N LYS A 166 -24.34 4.77 -0.33
CA LYS A 166 -24.37 6.17 0.15
C LYS A 166 -24.10 6.36 1.66
N ARG A 167 -23.11 5.68 2.25
CA ARG A 167 -22.74 5.85 3.69
C ARG A 167 -21.77 7.04 3.92
N PRO A 168 -21.56 7.53 5.15
CA PRO A 168 -20.68 8.70 5.41
C PRO A 168 -19.24 8.53 4.90
N GLN A 169 -18.69 7.31 4.97
CA GLN A 169 -17.39 6.96 4.38
C GLN A 169 -17.42 7.02 2.85
N ALA A 170 -18.56 6.68 2.24
CA ALA A 170 -18.78 6.88 0.82
C ALA A 170 -19.01 8.35 0.47
N ARG A 171 -19.27 9.26 1.42
CA ARG A 171 -19.39 10.71 1.15
C ARG A 171 -18.05 11.32 0.76
N ILE A 172 -16.96 10.88 1.38
CA ILE A 172 -15.58 11.23 0.96
C ILE A 172 -15.32 10.68 -0.44
N VAL A 173 -15.69 9.42 -0.69
CA VAL A 173 -15.57 8.81 -2.03
C VAL A 173 -16.45 9.52 -3.05
N HIS A 174 -17.67 9.95 -2.71
CA HIS A 174 -18.63 10.64 -3.59
C HIS A 174 -18.21 12.07 -3.91
N ILE A 175 -17.54 12.75 -2.96
CA ILE A 175 -16.85 14.04 -3.18
C ILE A 175 -15.64 13.82 -4.09
N LEU A 176 -14.94 12.70 -3.95
CA LEU A 176 -13.75 12.37 -4.73
C LEU A 176 -14.05 11.60 -6.04
N SER A 177 -15.31 11.28 -6.35
CA SER A 177 -15.70 10.43 -7.50
C SER A 177 -16.06 11.21 -8.76
N ILE A 178 -15.84 10.50 -9.86
CA ILE A 178 -15.85 10.84 -11.29
C ILE A 178 -17.31 11.01 -11.80
N PRO A 179 -17.59 11.83 -12.83
CA PRO A 179 -18.86 11.77 -13.55
C PRO A 179 -19.11 10.35 -14.10
N TYR A 180 -20.38 9.95 -14.20
CA TYR A 180 -20.88 8.57 -14.36
C TYR A 180 -20.40 7.77 -15.61
N ASP A 181 -19.49 8.29 -16.45
CA ASP A 181 -19.29 7.79 -17.83
C ASP A 181 -17.90 7.22 -18.20
N VAL A 182 -16.95 7.02 -17.28
CA VAL A 182 -15.58 6.64 -17.68
C VAL A 182 -15.32 5.12 -17.72
N ILE A 183 -16.36 4.28 -17.77
CA ILE A 183 -16.21 2.85 -18.14
C ILE A 183 -17.25 2.49 -19.20
N SER A 184 -17.25 3.23 -20.31
CA SER A 184 -17.72 2.69 -21.58
C SER A 184 -16.56 1.94 -22.22
N THR A 185 -16.61 0.62 -22.10
CA THR A 185 -15.79 -0.32 -22.88
C THR A 185 -15.78 0.09 -24.35
N HIS A 186 -14.59 0.16 -24.96
CA HIS A 186 -14.46 -0.10 -26.40
C HIS A 186 -15.17 -1.42 -26.69
N ARG A 187 -16.35 -1.35 -27.29
CA ARG A 187 -16.88 -2.43 -28.11
C ARG A 187 -16.19 -2.33 -29.47
N THR A 188 -15.71 -3.48 -29.92
CA THR A 188 -15.24 -3.82 -31.26
C THR A 188 -15.94 -3.07 -32.38
#